data_AF-A0A0Q8Q972-F1
#
_entry.id   AF-A0A0Q8Q972-F1
#
_cell.length_a   1.000
_cell.length_b   1.000
_cell.length_c   1.000
_cell.angle_alpha   90.00
_cell.angle_beta   90.00
_cell.angle_gamma   90.00
#
_symmetry.space_group_name_H-M   'P 1'
#
loop_
_entity.id
_entity.type
_entity.pdbx_description
1 polymer ?
#
loop_
_entity_poly.entity_id
_entity_poly.type
_entity_poly.pdbx_seq_one_letter_code
_entity_poly.pdbx_strand_id
1 'polypeptide(L)'
;MVWDLRGALLKKQEVETARLADFDFRLRARTMRLLAPIVGVDAVWLVGLIAESDDASILARLAESLRIPSADLARHHAACNVQARAELVDEIGDPTPHRLA
;
A
#
# COMPACT_ATOMS: atom_id res chain seq x y z
N MET A 1 -5.62 16.83 39.83
CA MET A 1 -5.50 16.84 38.35
C MET A 1 -5.91 15.44 37.89
N VAL A 2 -7.13 15.27 37.38
CA VAL A 2 -7.62 13.94 36.96
C VAL A 2 -7.06 13.66 35.57
N TRP A 3 -6.30 12.57 35.43
CA TRP A 3 -5.77 12.15 34.14
C TRP A 3 -6.91 11.55 33.31
N ASP A 4 -7.27 12.21 32.21
CA ASP A 4 -8.26 11.67 31.26
C ASP A 4 -7.63 10.57 30.40
N LEU A 5 -7.61 9.36 30.96
CA LEU A 5 -7.11 8.18 30.28
C LEU A 5 -7.90 7.89 28.99
N ARG A 6 -9.20 8.17 28.98
CA ARG A 6 -10.07 7.88 27.82
C ARG A 6 -9.73 8.78 26.64
N GLY A 7 -9.63 10.10 26.86
CA GLY A 7 -9.23 11.05 25.84
C GLY A 7 -7.83 10.75 25.29
N ALA A 8 -6.89 10.38 26.16
CA ALA A 8 -5.54 9.99 25.75
C ALA A 8 -5.53 8.72 24.87
N LEU A 9 -6.32 7.69 25.22
CA LEU A 9 -6.42 6.46 24.44
C LEU A 9 -7.08 6.67 23.07
N LEU A 10 -8.15 7.49 23.00
CA LEU A 10 -8.81 7.82 21.73
C LEU A 10 -7.87 8.56 20.77
N LYS A 11 -7.15 9.58 21.27
CA LYS A 11 -6.17 10.31 20.47
C LYS A 11 -5.04 9.41 19.97
N LYS A 12 -4.59 8.46 20.80
CA LYS A 12 -3.60 7.46 20.38
C LYS A 12 -4.14 6.59 19.24
N GLN A 13 -5.39 6.14 19.34
CA GLN A 13 -6.03 5.33 18.31
C GLN A 13 -6.15 6.07 16.97
N GLU A 14 -6.52 7.35 16.98
CA GLU A 14 -6.60 8.19 15.78
C GLU A 14 -5.24 8.31 15.08
N VAL A 15 -4.18 8.59 15.85
CA VAL A 15 -2.81 8.71 15.33
C VAL A 15 -2.32 7.40 14.72
N GLU A 16 -2.52 6.27 15.40
CA GLU A 16 -2.11 4.97 14.87
C GLU A 16 -2.91 4.58 13.62
N THR A 17 -4.21 4.89 13.59
CA THR A 17 -5.05 4.65 12.40
C THR A 17 -4.56 5.46 11.21
N ALA A 18 -4.25 6.75 11.41
CA ALA A 18 -3.70 7.61 10.38
C ALA A 18 -2.33 7.14 9.88
N ARG A 19 -1.45 6.70 10.80
CA ARG A 19 -0.14 6.14 10.46
C ARG A 19 -0.25 4.88 9.60
N LEU A 20 -1.16 3.97 9.95
CA LEU A 20 -1.39 2.75 9.19
C LEU A 20 -1.96 3.05 7.79
N ALA A 21 -2.90 3.99 7.70
CA ALA A 21 -3.47 4.41 6.43
C ALA A 21 -2.43 5.08 5.52
N ASP A 22 -1.55 5.94 6.06
CA ASP A 22 -0.44 6.55 5.31
C ASP A 22 0.54 5.48 4.81
N PHE A 23 0.89 4.51 5.65
CA PHE A 23 1.77 3.41 5.24
C PHE A 23 1.15 2.58 4.11
N ASP A 24 -0.13 2.21 4.24
CA ASP A 24 -0.83 1.43 3.22
C ASP A 24 -0.89 2.17 1.88
N PHE A 25 -1.23 3.46 1.90
CA PHE A 25 -1.23 4.28 0.69
C PHE A 25 0.15 4.35 0.03
N ARG A 26 1.21 4.57 0.81
CA ARG A 26 2.59 4.57 0.30
C ARG A 26 2.99 3.21 -0.27
N LEU A 27 2.60 2.12 0.38
CA LEU A 27 2.85 0.76 -0.07
C LEU A 27 2.19 0.51 -1.42
N ARG A 28 0.92 0.87 -1.58
CA ARG A 28 0.19 0.76 -2.85
C ARG A 28 0.86 1.58 -3.95
N ALA A 29 1.15 2.86 -3.68
CA ALA A 29 1.82 3.73 -4.65
C ALA A 29 3.19 3.20 -5.09
N ARG A 30 4.00 2.70 -4.15
CA ARG A 30 5.34 2.16 -4.46
C ARG A 30 5.24 0.83 -5.20
N THR A 31 4.32 -0.05 -4.82
CA THR A 31 4.05 -1.31 -5.53
C THR A 31 3.70 -1.04 -6.99
N MET A 32 2.77 -0.12 -7.25
CA MET A 32 2.36 0.25 -8.60
C MET A 32 3.50 0.87 -9.41
N ARG A 33 4.34 1.70 -8.77
CA ARG A 33 5.53 2.28 -9.41
C ARG A 33 6.56 1.23 -9.81
N LEU A 34 6.75 0.18 -8.99
CA LEU A 34 7.64 -0.95 -9.31
C LEU A 34 7.05 -1.87 -10.38
N LEU A 35 5.72 -2.02 -10.42
CA LEU A 35 5.01 -2.86 -11.39
C LEU A 35 5.01 -2.24 -12.79
N ALA A 36 4.86 -0.91 -12.89
CA ALA A 36 4.76 -0.18 -14.16
C ALA A 36 5.81 -0.56 -15.22
N PRO A 37 7.14 -0.57 -14.93
CA PRO A 37 8.15 -0.97 -15.91
C PRO A 37 8.08 -2.45 -16.31
N ILE A 38 7.55 -3.33 -15.45
CA ILE A 38 7.42 -4.77 -15.74
C ILE A 38 6.34 -5.01 -16.80
N VAL A 39 5.23 -4.28 -16.70
CA VAL A 39 4.09 -4.40 -17.62
C VAL A 39 4.17 -3.43 -18.80
N GLY A 40 5.17 -2.53 -18.81
CA GLY A 40 5.40 -1.59 -19.91
C GLY A 40 4.43 -0.41 -19.96
N VAL A 41 3.93 0.06 -18.81
CA VAL A 41 3.04 1.23 -18.74
C VAL A 41 3.70 2.41 -18.04
N ASP A 42 3.14 3.61 -18.21
CA ASP A 42 3.59 4.79 -17.49
C ASP A 42 3.31 4.66 -15.98
N ALA A 43 4.34 4.93 -15.18
CA ALA A 43 4.27 4.77 -13.73
C ALA A 43 3.39 5.84 -13.06
N VAL A 44 3.36 7.06 -13.57
CA VAL A 44 2.56 8.15 -12.99
C VAL A 44 1.08 7.86 -13.20
N TRP A 45 0.71 7.44 -14.41
CA TRP A 45 -0.63 7.01 -14.74
C TRP A 45 -1.07 5.84 -13.85
N LEU A 46 -0.26 4.78 -13.74
CA LEU A 46 -0.63 3.60 -12.95
C LEU A 46 -0.77 3.92 -11.45
N VAL A 47 0.11 4.76 -10.90
CA VAL A 47 -0.01 5.23 -9.52
C VAL A 47 -1.26 6.08 -9.32
N GLY A 48 -1.65 6.91 -10.29
CA GLY A 48 -2.87 7.71 -10.21
C GLY A 48 -4.13 6.87 -10.00
N LEU A 49 -4.17 5.66 -10.56
CA LEU A 49 -5.32 4.76 -10.47
C LEU A 49 -5.63 4.30 -9.04
N ILE A 50 -4.64 4.31 -8.12
CA ILE A 50 -4.84 3.85 -6.74
C ILE A 50 -5.82 4.73 -5.95
N ALA A 51 -6.00 5.98 -6.39
CA ALA A 51 -6.94 6.92 -5.78
C ALA A 51 -8.39 6.65 -6.22
N GLU A 52 -8.58 6.02 -7.38
CA GLU A 52 -9.88 5.79 -7.99
C GLU A 52 -10.37 4.35 -7.82
N SER A 53 -9.47 3.40 -7.56
CA SER A 53 -9.78 1.98 -7.57
C SER A 53 -8.92 1.19 -6.59
N ASP A 54 -9.45 0.06 -6.14
CA ASP A 54 -8.68 -0.95 -5.43
C ASP A 54 -7.72 -1.70 -6.36
N ASP A 55 -6.73 -2.36 -5.78
CA ASP A 55 -5.67 -3.03 -6.54
C ASP A 55 -6.22 -4.17 -7.41
N ALA A 56 -7.24 -4.91 -6.96
CA ALA A 56 -7.80 -6.01 -7.75
C ALA A 56 -8.50 -5.49 -9.02
N SER A 57 -9.24 -4.39 -8.91
CA SER A 57 -9.87 -3.71 -10.05
C SER A 57 -8.82 -3.16 -11.05
N ILE A 58 -7.73 -2.58 -10.54
CA ILE A 58 -6.63 -2.08 -11.38
C ILE A 58 -5.96 -3.24 -12.14
N LEU A 59 -5.63 -4.33 -11.46
CA LEU A 59 -4.98 -5.49 -12.07
C LEU A 59 -5.89 -6.19 -13.08
N ALA A 60 -7.19 -6.31 -12.81
CA ALA A 60 -8.14 -6.88 -13.76
C ALA A 60 -8.18 -6.08 -15.07
N ARG A 61 -8.27 -4.74 -14.96
CA ARG A 61 -8.26 -3.85 -16.13
C ARG A 61 -6.92 -3.89 -16.88
N LEU A 62 -5.80 -4.00 -16.18
CA LEU A 62 -4.48 -4.17 -16.80
C LEU A 62 -4.36 -5.50 -17.55
N ALA A 63 -4.81 -6.60 -16.95
CA ALA A 63 -4.80 -7.92 -17.58
C ALA A 63 -5.62 -7.92 -18.88
N GLU A 64 -6.80 -7.29 -18.88
CA GLU A 64 -7.64 -7.17 -20.06
C GLU A 64 -6.99 -6.28 -21.15
N SER A 65 -6.54 -5.08 -20.78
CA SER A 65 -5.99 -4.10 -21.73
C SER A 65 -4.68 -4.53 -22.37
N LEU A 66 -3.77 -5.16 -21.59
CA LEU A 66 -2.46 -5.60 -22.05
C LEU A 66 -2.46 -7.06 -22.52
N ARG A 67 -3.59 -7.76 -22.41
CA ARG A 67 -3.73 -9.21 -22.69
C ARG A 67 -2.71 -10.06 -21.95
N ILE A 68 -2.39 -9.67 -20.72
CA ILE A 68 -1.50 -10.42 -19.84
C ILE A 68 -2.35 -11.40 -19.02
N PRO A 69 -1.94 -12.67 -18.87
CA PRO A 69 -2.64 -13.58 -17.97
C PRO A 69 -2.74 -13.03 -16.56
N SER A 70 -3.94 -13.00 -15.98
CA SER A 70 -4.17 -12.45 -14.64
C SER A 70 -3.29 -13.08 -13.56
N ALA A 71 -2.94 -14.37 -13.72
CA ALA A 71 -2.05 -15.08 -12.82
C ALA A 71 -0.60 -14.54 -12.86
N ASP A 72 -0.08 -14.23 -14.05
CA ASP A 72 1.26 -13.65 -14.19
C ASP A 72 1.30 -12.24 -13.61
N LEU A 73 0.27 -11.44 -13.90
CA LEU A 73 0.15 -10.09 -13.37
C LEU A 73 0.04 -10.09 -11.83
N ALA A 74 -0.75 -10.99 -11.25
CA ALA A 74 -0.85 -11.17 -9.81
C ALA A 74 0.48 -11.57 -9.17
N ARG A 75 1.26 -12.44 -9.84
CA ARG A 75 2.60 -12.83 -9.39
C ARG A 75 3.56 -11.64 -9.39
N HIS A 76 3.58 -10.85 -10.47
CA HIS A 76 4.41 -9.65 -10.55
C HIS A 76 4.02 -8.62 -9.47
N HIS A 77 2.72 -8.39 -9.30
CA HIS A 77 2.21 -7.52 -8.24
C HIS A 77 2.64 -7.98 -6.85
N ALA A 78 2.51 -9.28 -6.55
CA ALA A 78 2.92 -9.83 -5.25
C ALA A 78 4.42 -9.65 -4.99
N ALA A 79 5.27 -9.89 -5.99
CA ALA A 79 6.71 -9.67 -5.89
C ALA A 79 7.04 -8.19 -5.63
N CYS A 80 6.41 -7.27 -6.39
CA CYS A 80 6.57 -5.83 -6.19
C CYS A 80 6.07 -5.37 -4.81
N ASN A 81 5.01 -5.98 -4.29
CA ASN A 81 4.47 -5.63 -2.98
C ASN A 81 5.44 -6.01 -1.84
N VAL A 82 6.03 -7.21 -1.91
CA VAL A 82 7.05 -7.65 -0.96
C VAL A 82 8.26 -6.71 -0.98
N GLN A 83 8.73 -6.35 -2.18
CA GLN A 83 9.83 -5.42 -2.34
C GLN A 83 9.48 -4.02 -1.80
N ALA A 84 8.34 -3.46 -2.21
CA ALA A 84 7.89 -2.15 -1.77
C ALA A 84 7.73 -2.07 -0.25
N ARG A 85 7.27 -3.16 0.38
CA ARG A 85 7.17 -3.25 1.83
C ARG A 85 8.54 -3.21 2.49
N ALA A 86 9.51 -3.97 1.99
CA ALA A 86 10.87 -3.95 2.52
C ALA A 86 11.49 -2.55 2.42
N GLU A 87 11.39 -1.91 1.25
CA GLU A 87 11.87 -0.55 1.02
C GLU A 87 11.22 0.46 1.98
N LEU A 88 9.90 0.38 2.19
CA LEU A 88 9.20 1.30 3.09
C LEU A 88 9.53 1.04 4.57
N VAL A 89 9.68 -0.22 4.98
CA VAL A 89 10.10 -0.54 6.35
C VAL A 89 11.49 0.02 6.62
N ASP A 90 12.40 -0.07 5.65
CA ASP A 90 13.75 0.49 5.78
C ASP A 90 13.74 2.04 5.79
N GLU A 91 12.84 2.68 5.03
CA GLU A 91 12.74 4.14 4.93
C GLU A 91 12.05 4.80 6.15
N ILE A 92 10.92 4.24 6.61
CA ILE A 92 10.02 4.89 7.59
C ILE A 92 9.71 4.01 8.82
N GLY A 93 10.28 2.81 8.90
CA GLY A 93 10.11 1.87 9.99
C GLY A 93 8.89 0.96 9.85
N ASP A 94 8.87 -0.12 10.65
CA ASP A 94 7.78 -1.09 10.64
C ASP A 94 6.47 -0.44 11.11
N PRO A 95 5.39 -0.47 10.30
CA PRO A 95 4.08 0.05 10.69
C PRO A 95 3.34 -0.88 11.67
N THR A 96 3.84 -2.09 11.91
CA THR A 96 3.16 -3.08 12.77
C THR A 96 3.03 -2.51 14.19
N PRO A 97 1.80 -2.39 14.73
CA PRO A 97 1.62 -1.90 16.09
C PRO A 97 2.36 -2.81 17.06
N HIS A 98 3.12 -2.24 17.99
CA HIS A 98 3.66 -3.01 19.10
C HIS A 98 2.51 -3.68 19.84
N ARG A 99 2.49 -5.02 19.86
CA ARG A 99 1.54 -5.77 20.69
C ARG A 99 1.79 -5.33 22.13
N LEU A 100 0.75 -4.81 22.78
CA LEU A 100 0.75 -4.62 24.22
C LEU A 100 0.80 -6.04 24.82
N ALA A 101 1.99 -6.45 25.26
CA ALA A 101 2.19 -7.65 26.06
C ALA A 101 1.80 -7.36 27.52
#